data_AF-A0A354EVE5-F1
#
_entry.id   AF-A0A354EVE5-F1
#
_cell.length_a   1.000
_cell.length_b   1.000
_cell.length_c   1.000
_cell.angle_alpha   90.00
_cell.angle_beta   90.00
_cell.angle_gamma   90.00
#
_symmetry.space_group_name_H-M   'P 1'
#
loop_
_entity.id
_entity.type
_entity.pdbx_description
1 polymer ?
#
loop_
_entity_poly.entity_id
_entity_poly.type
_entity_poly.pdbx_seq_one_letter_code
_entity_poly.pdbx_strand_id
1 'polypeptide(L)' 'MVRHFLDIHRLGAADLRAILDDAHARKAARKGWPQGRADADAPGRDRVLAMIFEKNSTRTR' A
#
# COMPACT_ATOMS: atom_id res chain seq x y z
N MET A 1 7.64 -13.17 -14.27
CA MET A 1 6.44 -12.39 -14.63
C MET A 1 6.10 -11.48 -13.47
N VAL A 2 5.72 -10.22 -13.71
CA VAL A 2 5.36 -9.28 -12.64
C VAL A 2 3.95 -9.61 -12.12
N ARG A 3 3.75 -9.61 -10.80
CA ARG A 3 2.42 -9.81 -10.19
C ARG A 3 1.68 -8.47 -10.14
N HIS A 4 0.56 -8.37 -10.84
CA HIS A 4 -0.28 -7.17 -10.87
C HIS A 4 -1.39 -7.24 -9.81
N PHE A 5 -1.80 -6.08 -9.28
CA PHE A 5 -2.96 -5.92 -8.38
C PHE A 5 -4.07 -5.17 -9.13
N LEU A 6 -4.86 -5.90 -9.91
CA LEU A 6 -5.93 -5.34 -10.76
C LEU A 6 -7.32 -5.73 -10.26
N ASP A 7 -7.49 -7.00 -9.87
CA ASP A 7 -8.79 -7.59 -9.56
C ASP A 7 -8.73 -8.34 -8.23
N ILE A 8 -9.53 -7.90 -7.25
CA ILE A 8 -9.56 -8.52 -5.91
C ILE A 8 -10.03 -9.99 -5.98
N HIS A 9 -10.99 -10.30 -6.84
CA HIS A 9 -11.56 -11.66 -6.98
C HIS A 9 -10.56 -12.69 -7.53
N ARG A 10 -9.43 -12.24 -8.08
CA ARG A 10 -8.37 -13.12 -8.57
C ARG A 10 -7.35 -13.49 -7.49
N LEU A 11 -7.44 -12.88 -6.31
CA LEU A 11 -6.55 -13.11 -5.19
C LEU A 11 -7.14 -14.19 -4.28
N GLY A 12 -6.28 -15.08 -3.78
CA GLY A 12 -6.69 -16.07 -2.79
C GLY A 12 -7.04 -15.44 -1.45
N ALA A 13 -7.92 -16.09 -0.68
CA ALA A 13 -8.32 -15.60 0.66
C ALA A 13 -7.12 -15.43 1.60
N ALA A 14 -6.13 -16.32 1.53
CA ALA A 14 -4.90 -16.22 2.32
C ALA A 14 -4.07 -14.98 1.96
N ASP A 15 -3.92 -14.68 0.67
CA ASP A 15 -3.20 -13.46 0.20
C ASP A 15 -3.89 -12.19 0.72
N LEU A 16 -5.22 -12.15 0.62
CA LEU A 16 -6.01 -11.02 1.11
C LEU A 16 -5.88 -10.84 2.62
N ARG A 17 -5.89 -11.95 3.37
CA ARG A 17 -5.70 -11.90 4.83
C ARG A 17 -4.32 -11.35 5.19
N ALA A 18 -3.27 -11.80 4.51
CA ALA A 18 -1.91 -11.32 4.72
C ALA A 18 -1.78 -9.80 4.44
N ILE A 19 -2.41 -9.29 3.37
CA ILE A 19 -2.44 -7.85 3.06
C ILE A 19 -3.11 -7.05 4.19
N LEU A 20 -4.24 -7.55 4.71
CA LEU A 20 -4.97 -6.89 5.80
C LEU A 20 -4.19 -6.89 7.11
N ASP A 21 -3.51 -7.99 7.44
CA ASP A 21 -2.70 -8.11 8.65
C ASP A 21 -1.48 -7.17 8.61
N ASP A 22 -0.76 -7.12 7.48
CA ASP A 22 0.34 -6.18 7.27
C ASP A 22 -0.14 -4.71 7.35
N ALA A 23 -1.27 -4.39 6.72
CA ALA A 23 -1.84 -3.04 6.78
C ALA A 23 -2.23 -2.62 8.21
N HIS A 24 -2.77 -3.53 9.02
CA HIS A 24 -3.07 -3.25 10.43
C HIS A 24 -1.80 -3.02 11.26
N ALA A 25 -0.79 -3.88 11.11
CA ALA A 25 0.47 -3.74 11.81
C ALA A 25 1.15 -2.40 11.48
N ARG A 26 1.16 -2.01 10.20
CA ARG A 26 1.71 -0.72 9.76
C ARG A 26 0.97 0.48 10.33
N LYS A 27 -0.36 0.45 10.36
CA LYS A 27 -1.16 1.53 10.96
C LYS A 27 -0.91 1.65 12.47
N ALA A 28 -0.81 0.53 13.17
CA ALA A 28 -0.53 0.51 14.61
C ALA A 28 0.86 1.10 14.92
N ALA A 29 1.87 0.75 14.12
CA ALA A 29 3.22 1.28 14.27
C ALA A 29 3.32 2.81 14.07
N ARG A 30 2.43 3.38 13.25
CA ARG A 30 2.35 4.83 12.99
C ARG A 30 1.55 5.62 14.03
N LYS A 31 1.00 4.98 15.07
CA LYS A 31 0.17 5.68 16.07
C LYS A 31 0.95 6.84 16.71
N GLY A 32 0.41 8.05 16.59
CA GLY A 32 1.02 9.28 17.13
C GLY A 32 2.07 9.93 16.23
N TRP A 33 2.31 9.42 15.01
CA TRP A 33 3.25 10.03 14.08
C TRP A 33 2.63 11.20 13.29
N PRO A 34 3.43 12.18 12.86
CA PRO A 34 3.00 13.12 11.84
C PRO A 34 2.82 12.43 10.49
N GLN A 35 1.91 12.93 9.63
CA GLN A 35 1.51 12.27 8.37
C GLN A 35 2.65 12.06 7.37
N GLY A 36 3.65 12.96 7.35
CA GLY A 36 4.76 12.91 6.38
C GLY A 36 5.97 12.08 6.82
N ARG A 37 5.92 11.42 7.98
CA ARG A 37 7.04 10.61 8.44
C ARG A 37 7.14 9.32 7.61
N ALA A 38 8.31 9.08 7.03
CA ALA A 38 8.61 7.82 6.36
C ALA A 38 8.58 6.64 7.35
N ASP A 39 8.11 5.48 6.87
CA ASP A 39 8.18 4.25 7.66
C ASP A 39 9.63 3.86 7.95
N ALA A 40 9.85 3.20 9.10
CA ALA A 40 11.16 2.80 9.54
C ALA A 40 11.84 1.79 8.58
N ASP A 41 11.05 0.91 7.96
CA ASP A 41 11.51 -0.07 6.97
C ASP A 41 11.58 0.49 5.54
N ALA A 42 10.94 1.63 5.27
CA ALA A 42 10.95 2.35 3.98
C ALA A 42 10.88 1.41 2.76
N PRO A 43 9.80 0.63 2.57
CA PRO A 43 9.75 -0.48 1.61
C PRO A 43 9.94 -0.07 0.13
N GLY A 44 9.73 1.20 -0.19
CA GLY A 44 9.95 1.78 -1.52
C GLY A 44 11.29 2.51 -1.69
N ARG A 45 12.24 2.37 -0.76
CA ARG A 45 13.54 3.06 -0.83
C ARG A 45 14.23 2.77 -2.17
N ASP A 46 14.76 3.83 -2.78
CA ASP A 46 15.44 3.83 -4.08
C ASP A 46 14.56 3.36 -5.27
N ARG A 47 13.22 3.40 -5.11
CA ARG A 47 12.24 3.13 -6.17
C ARG A 47 11.34 4.34 -6.39
N VAL A 48 10.85 4.50 -7.61
CA VAL A 48 9.87 5.53 -8.00
C VAL A 48 8.55 4.86 -8.36
N LEU A 49 7.44 5.33 -7.79
CA LEU A 49 6.08 4.92 -8.16
C LEU A 49 5.48 5.93 -9.15
N ALA A 50 5.21 5.49 -10.37
CA ALA A 50 4.46 6.29 -11.34
C ALA A 50 2.95 6.20 -11.03
N MET A 51 2.32 7.34 -10.74
CA MET A 51 0.88 7.43 -10.50
C MET A 51 0.18 8.11 -11.68
N ILE A 52 -0.57 7.32 -12.46
CA ILE A 52 -1.24 7.78 -13.69
C ILE A 52 -2.74 7.91 -13.42
N PHE A 53 -3.30 9.10 -13.67
CA PHE A 53 -4.71 9.40 -13.46
C PHE A 53 -5.33 10.04 -14.71
N GLU A 54 -6.31 9.36 -15.32
CA GLU A 54 -7.14 9.94 -16.40
C GLU A 54 -8.35 10.72 -15.87
N LYS A 55 -8.70 10.49 -14.61
CA LYS A 55 -9.82 11.14 -13.90
C LYS A 55 -9.34 11.69 -12.57
N ASN A 56 -9.99 12.74 -12.08
CA ASN A 56 -9.68 13.33 -10.79
C ASN A 56 -9.98 12.37 -9.63
N SER A 57 -9.02 12.20 -8.71
CA SER A 57 -9.22 11.52 -7.43
C SER A 57 -8.37 12.16 -6.34
N THR A 58 -9.00 12.63 -5.26
CA THR A 58 -8.30 13.26 -4.12
C THR A 58 -7.79 12.23 -3.12
N ARG A 59 -8.52 11.14 -2.90
CA ARG A 59 -8.16 10.14 -1.87
C ARG A 59 -7.20 9.07 -2.38
N THR A 60 -7.18 8.82 -3.70
CA THR A 60 -6.31 7.80 -4.30
C THR A 60 -4.96 8.36 -4.76
N ARG A 61 -4.93 9.62 -5.22
CA ARG A 61 -3.70 10.32 -5.65
C ARG A 61 -2.86 10.70 -4.45
#